data_AF-A0A438ID22-F1
#
_entry.id   AF-A0A438ID22-F1
#
_cell.length_a   1.000
_cell.length_b   1.000
_cell.length_c   1.000
_cell.angle_alpha   90.00
_cell.angle_beta   90.00
_cell.angle_gamma   90.00
#
_symmetry.space_group_name_H-M   'P 1'
#
loop_
_entity.id
_entity.type
_entity.pdbx_description
1 polymer ?
#
loop_
_entity_poly.entity_id
_entity_poly.type
_entity_poly.pdbx_seq_one_letter_code
_entity_poly.pdbx_strand_id
1 'polypeptide(L)'
;MIKALGLLESIATLLHSSTVSFKRLKENICEFEDVGKAVDQFSKLHRNRQECLQILKCLHQTLPVPTIFLYDEIKNFCLCNASLIFCTASSSAKLHMAGMKPFELLVIDEAAQLKECESAIPLQLAGLRHAILVGDELQLPAMVKSKISTSAEFGRSLFERLVSLGHRKHLLNLQYRMHPSISLFPNQEFYNNKISDAPNVKERSYKRCFLQGDMYGSYSFINVAYGNEEQSNSHSTRNMVEVVAVSEIVAKLFKESVANKQKVSVGVISPYNAQVFAIQEKLGKTYSTSTHSDFSVSVRSVDGFQGGEEDVIIISTVRSNLNGKVGFLSNRQRANVALTRARHCLWILGNGPTLANSGTIWTKLVSNAKARGCFYNAEDDKNLAQAIATSLVEHGYFHLLQNMDSLLFREARWKVCFSDDFWKSLAKIKRTEINKEVLRLLEKLSSGWRSPNNEKIPNAITGTCSELFQQYKVNGLLDLVWTTDIFKENSNCTQVLKVWDILPRSETSKLARRLETLLGNYTVNDMNRCKVKCIEGNLEVPMRWPGNMNDTGKSLLLGDDPGELLSRSIASLRIWDESD
;
A
#
# COMPACT_ATOMS: atom_id res chain seq x y z
N MET A 1 -33.33 22.50 -22.41
CA MET A 1 -33.72 21.15 -21.94
C MET A 1 -33.52 20.96 -20.44
N ILE A 2 -32.30 21.08 -19.88
CA ILE A 2 -32.04 20.91 -18.42
C ILE A 2 -32.96 21.77 -17.55
N LYS A 3 -33.10 23.06 -17.88
CA LYS A 3 -34.02 23.97 -17.17
C LYS A 3 -35.49 23.51 -17.23
N ALA A 4 -35.95 22.97 -18.36
CA ALA A 4 -37.30 22.43 -18.49
C ALA A 4 -37.48 21.14 -17.66
N LEU A 5 -36.47 20.27 -17.62
CA LEU A 5 -36.47 19.08 -16.78
C LEU A 5 -36.57 19.43 -15.30
N GLY A 6 -35.75 20.38 -14.82
CA GLY A 6 -35.82 20.85 -13.44
C GLY A 6 -37.16 21.51 -13.09
N LEU A 7 -37.78 22.23 -14.04
CA LEU A 7 -39.13 22.76 -13.86
C LEU A 7 -40.20 21.65 -13.81
N LEU A 8 -40.07 20.59 -14.62
CA LEU A 8 -40.98 19.43 -14.58
C LEU A 8 -40.85 18.65 -13.27
N GLU A 9 -39.63 18.43 -12.77
CA GLU A 9 -39.39 17.82 -11.47
C GLU A 9 -39.93 18.70 -10.33
N SER A 10 -39.77 20.02 -10.43
CA SER A 10 -40.37 20.97 -9.50
C SER A 10 -41.91 20.94 -9.55
N ILE A 11 -42.51 20.81 -10.73
CA ILE A 11 -43.95 20.65 -10.88
C ILE A 11 -44.40 19.31 -10.26
N ALA A 12 -43.69 18.22 -10.49
CA ALA A 12 -44.01 16.90 -9.92
C ALA A 12 -43.95 16.91 -8.38
N THR A 13 -42.91 17.53 -7.81
CA THR A 13 -42.78 17.68 -6.35
C THR A 13 -43.88 18.56 -5.75
N LEU A 14 -44.25 19.66 -6.41
CA LEU A 14 -45.35 20.54 -6.00
C LEU A 14 -46.74 19.86 -6.13
N LEU A 15 -46.92 19.00 -7.13
CA LEU A 15 -48.15 18.20 -7.29
C LEU A 15 -48.26 17.11 -6.21
N HIS A 16 -47.14 16.50 -5.82
CA HIS A 16 -47.10 15.56 -4.70
C HIS A 16 -47.33 16.26 -3.35
N SER A 17 -46.76 17.44 -3.12
CA SER A 17 -47.00 18.18 -1.87
C SER A 17 -48.45 18.66 -1.77
N SER A 18 -49.02 19.15 -2.86
CA SER A 18 -50.41 19.63 -2.89
C SER A 18 -51.43 18.50 -2.73
N THR A 19 -51.18 17.29 -3.24
CA THR A 19 -52.06 16.12 -2.99
C THR A 19 -52.01 15.64 -1.54
N VAL A 20 -50.86 15.74 -0.86
CA VAL A 20 -50.73 15.46 0.58
C VAL A 20 -51.45 16.52 1.41
N SER A 21 -51.30 17.81 1.06
CA SER A 21 -52.05 18.91 1.69
C SER A 21 -53.56 18.77 1.48
N PHE A 22 -54.02 18.32 0.30
CA PHE A 22 -55.45 18.10 0.02
C PHE A 22 -56.06 16.95 0.83
N LYS A 23 -55.32 15.86 1.06
CA LYS A 23 -55.76 14.79 1.97
C LYS A 23 -55.93 15.30 3.40
N ARG A 24 -54.97 16.09 3.89
CA ARG A 24 -55.03 16.71 5.24
C ARG A 24 -56.15 17.74 5.37
N LEU A 25 -56.37 18.58 4.36
CA LEU A 25 -57.46 19.57 4.31
C LEU A 25 -58.85 18.91 4.31
N LYS A 26 -58.99 17.72 3.74
CA LYS A 26 -60.26 16.97 3.75
C LYS A 26 -60.57 16.34 5.11
N GLU A 27 -59.54 16.14 5.94
CA GLU A 27 -59.65 15.56 7.29
C GLU A 27 -59.81 16.63 8.39
N ASN A 28 -59.34 17.87 8.19
CA ASN A 28 -59.43 18.97 9.17
C ASN A 28 -59.93 20.27 8.53
N ILE A 29 -61.24 20.55 8.62
CA ILE A 29 -61.89 21.74 8.03
C ILE A 29 -61.82 23.00 8.95
N CYS A 30 -61.10 22.96 10.08
CA CYS A 30 -61.13 24.06 11.08
C CYS A 30 -59.86 24.92 11.23
N GLU A 31 -58.82 24.78 10.39
CA GLU A 31 -57.60 25.62 10.52
C GLU A 31 -57.42 26.59 9.34
N PHE A 32 -57.64 27.89 9.60
CA PHE A 32 -57.57 28.99 8.63
C PHE A 32 -56.15 29.37 8.17
N GLU A 33 -55.08 28.76 8.71
CA GLU A 33 -53.69 29.07 8.32
C GLU A 33 -53.19 28.33 7.05
N ASP A 34 -53.83 27.22 6.66
CA ASP A 34 -53.33 26.36 5.57
C ASP A 34 -53.72 26.87 4.16
N VAL A 35 -54.71 27.77 4.08
CA VAL A 35 -55.20 28.34 2.81
C VAL A 35 -54.14 29.22 2.15
N GLY A 36 -53.41 30.03 2.94
CA GLY A 36 -52.35 30.91 2.41
C GLY A 36 -51.17 30.14 1.81
N LYS A 37 -50.78 29.03 2.44
CA LYS A 37 -49.74 28.13 1.92
C LYS A 37 -50.18 27.39 0.66
N ALA A 38 -51.44 26.96 0.61
CA ALA A 38 -52.01 26.35 -0.59
C ALA A 38 -52.02 27.33 -1.77
N VAL A 39 -52.48 28.58 -1.57
CA VAL A 39 -52.51 29.62 -2.61
C VAL A 39 -51.11 29.96 -3.12
N ASP A 40 -50.11 30.07 -2.24
CA ASP A 40 -48.72 30.29 -2.65
C ASP A 40 -48.15 29.11 -3.47
N GLN A 41 -48.46 27.86 -3.07
CA GLN A 41 -48.07 26.67 -3.85
C GLN A 41 -48.72 26.64 -5.24
N PHE A 42 -50.00 27.01 -5.36
CA PHE A 42 -50.69 27.10 -6.66
C PHE A 42 -50.10 28.19 -7.55
N SER A 43 -49.74 29.34 -6.98
CA SER A 43 -49.10 30.42 -7.74
C SER A 43 -47.72 29.99 -8.27
N LYS A 44 -46.93 29.27 -7.46
CA LYS A 44 -45.65 28.68 -7.84
C LYS A 44 -45.81 27.62 -8.92
N LEU A 45 -46.79 26.73 -8.77
CA LEU A 45 -47.11 25.71 -9.78
C LEU A 45 -47.50 26.36 -11.12
N HIS A 46 -48.35 27.39 -11.09
CA HIS A 46 -48.79 28.10 -12.28
C HIS A 46 -47.63 28.77 -13.01
N ARG A 47 -46.75 29.46 -12.27
CA ARG A 47 -45.55 30.10 -12.80
C ARG A 47 -44.58 29.09 -13.41
N ASN A 48 -44.26 28.01 -12.69
CA ASN A 48 -43.36 26.97 -13.18
C ASN A 48 -43.92 26.29 -14.44
N ARG A 49 -45.24 26.07 -14.49
CA ARG A 49 -45.93 25.53 -15.66
C ARG A 49 -45.84 26.48 -16.86
N GLN A 50 -46.12 27.77 -16.67
CA GLN A 50 -46.03 28.76 -17.74
C GLN A 50 -44.61 28.86 -18.29
N GLU A 51 -43.62 28.95 -17.42
CA GLU A 51 -42.21 29.02 -17.80
C GLU A 51 -41.75 27.75 -18.52
N CYS A 52 -42.13 26.57 -18.01
CA CYS A 52 -41.85 25.29 -18.67
C CYS A 52 -42.49 25.23 -20.06
N LEU A 53 -43.73 25.67 -20.20
CA LEU A 53 -44.46 25.67 -21.48
C LEU A 53 -43.87 26.67 -22.49
N GLN A 54 -43.39 27.83 -22.04
CA GLN A 54 -42.63 28.77 -22.87
C GLN A 54 -41.32 28.15 -23.35
N ILE A 55 -40.57 27.51 -22.45
CA ILE A 55 -39.32 26.83 -22.81
C ILE A 55 -39.58 25.69 -23.79
N LEU A 56 -40.62 24.88 -23.58
CA LEU A 56 -40.99 23.78 -24.48
C LEU A 56 -41.42 24.29 -25.86
N LYS A 57 -42.19 25.38 -25.93
CA LYS A 57 -42.55 26.04 -27.20
C LYS A 57 -41.31 26.56 -27.94
N CYS A 58 -40.40 27.20 -27.22
CA CYS A 58 -39.14 27.68 -27.79
C CYS A 58 -38.26 26.52 -28.27
N LEU A 59 -38.17 25.44 -27.49
CA LEU A 59 -37.44 24.21 -27.87
C LEU A 59 -38.03 23.56 -29.11
N HIS A 60 -39.36 23.51 -29.23
CA HIS A 60 -40.02 22.95 -30.41
C HIS A 60 -39.75 23.77 -31.68
N GLN A 61 -39.66 25.10 -31.56
CA GLN A 61 -39.33 25.98 -32.68
C GLN A 61 -37.85 25.92 -33.08
N THR A 62 -36.96 25.71 -32.11
CA THR A 62 -35.50 25.72 -32.33
C THR A 62 -34.93 24.35 -32.68
N LEU A 63 -35.56 23.28 -32.20
CA LEU A 63 -35.17 21.90 -32.42
C LEU A 63 -36.43 21.09 -32.78
N PRO A 64 -36.82 21.04 -34.07
CA PRO A 64 -37.92 20.20 -34.51
C PRO A 64 -37.55 18.74 -34.23
N VAL A 65 -38.09 18.17 -33.16
CA VAL A 65 -37.89 16.77 -32.81
C VAL A 65 -38.55 15.94 -33.91
N PRO A 66 -37.78 15.17 -34.67
CA PRO A 66 -38.34 14.46 -35.80
C PRO A 66 -39.18 13.28 -35.28
N THR A 67 -40.32 13.00 -35.92
CA THR A 67 -41.12 11.79 -35.69
C THR A 67 -40.46 10.59 -36.36
N ILE A 68 -39.27 10.24 -35.87
CA ILE A 68 -38.41 9.19 -36.41
C ILE A 68 -38.29 8.08 -35.37
N PHE A 69 -38.47 6.83 -35.80
CA PHE A 69 -38.38 5.65 -34.94
C PHE A 69 -37.16 4.76 -35.25
N LEU A 70 -36.40 5.07 -36.30
CA LEU A 70 -35.18 4.35 -36.67
C LEU A 70 -33.97 4.88 -35.90
N TYR A 71 -33.23 3.98 -35.26
CA TYR A 71 -32.08 4.32 -34.41
C TYR A 71 -31.02 5.15 -35.15
N ASP A 72 -30.67 4.78 -36.39
CA ASP A 72 -29.64 5.48 -37.17
C ASP A 72 -30.04 6.90 -37.54
N GLU A 73 -31.32 7.12 -37.82
CA GLU A 73 -31.84 8.44 -38.14
C GLU A 73 -31.90 9.35 -36.89
N ILE A 74 -32.29 8.80 -35.73
CA ILE A 74 -32.20 9.51 -34.44
C ILE A 74 -30.74 9.89 -34.14
N LYS A 75 -29.82 8.94 -34.32
CA LYS A 75 -28.39 9.17 -34.11
C LYS A 75 -27.86 10.28 -35.03
N ASN A 76 -28.20 10.24 -36.32
CA ASN A 76 -27.78 11.26 -37.29
C ASN A 76 -28.38 12.62 -36.94
N PHE A 77 -29.66 12.68 -36.57
CA PHE A 77 -30.30 13.90 -36.08
C PHE A 77 -29.56 14.49 -34.88
N CYS A 78 -29.25 13.68 -33.87
CA CYS A 78 -28.51 14.13 -32.70
C CYS A 78 -27.11 14.67 -33.06
N LEU A 79 -26.37 13.95 -33.91
CA LEU A 79 -25.02 14.35 -34.31
C LEU A 79 -25.01 15.63 -35.16
N CYS A 80 -25.93 15.77 -36.11
CA CYS A 80 -26.02 16.97 -36.96
C CYS A 80 -26.42 18.24 -36.19
N ASN A 81 -27.13 18.08 -35.06
CA ASN A 81 -27.58 19.20 -34.21
C ASN A 81 -26.70 19.41 -32.97
N ALA A 82 -25.68 18.58 -32.75
CA ALA A 82 -24.77 18.73 -31.62
C ALA A 82 -23.84 19.94 -31.83
N SER A 83 -23.64 20.73 -30.77
CA SER A 83 -22.63 21.81 -30.76
C SER A 83 -21.23 21.31 -30.38
N LEU A 84 -21.16 20.19 -29.65
CA LEU A 84 -19.94 19.55 -29.17
C LEU A 84 -20.10 18.05 -29.31
N ILE A 85 -19.08 17.38 -29.84
CA ILE A 85 -19.07 15.93 -30.02
C ILE A 85 -17.81 15.37 -29.35
N PHE A 86 -18.00 14.50 -28.37
CA PHE A 86 -16.93 13.78 -27.69
C PHE A 86 -16.86 12.37 -28.27
N CYS A 87 -15.67 11.97 -28.70
CA CYS A 87 -15.42 10.64 -29.25
C CYS A 87 -13.94 10.29 -29.07
N THR A 88 -13.59 9.01 -29.17
CA THR A 88 -12.18 8.61 -29.22
C THR A 88 -11.59 8.92 -30.60
N ALA A 89 -10.28 9.13 -30.69
CA ALA A 89 -9.60 9.46 -31.94
C ALA A 89 -9.91 8.46 -33.07
N SER A 90 -9.97 7.15 -32.79
CA SER A 90 -10.34 6.16 -33.80
C SER A 90 -11.81 6.23 -34.21
N SER A 91 -12.71 6.53 -33.27
CA SER A 91 -14.15 6.60 -33.55
C SER A 91 -14.57 7.85 -34.32
N SER A 92 -13.71 8.89 -34.38
CA SER A 92 -13.97 10.09 -35.18
C SER A 92 -14.07 9.79 -36.67
N ALA A 93 -13.51 8.67 -37.14
CA ALA A 93 -13.72 8.19 -38.50
C ALA A 93 -15.21 8.04 -38.87
N LYS A 94 -16.08 7.82 -37.88
CA LYS A 94 -17.54 7.73 -38.06
C LYS A 94 -18.21 9.10 -38.24
N LEU A 95 -17.49 10.20 -38.09
CA LEU A 95 -18.02 11.57 -38.25
C LEU A 95 -17.91 12.07 -39.70
N HIS A 96 -17.34 11.28 -40.62
CA HIS A 96 -17.36 11.53 -42.06
C HIS A 96 -18.72 11.24 -42.71
N MET A 97 -19.83 11.48 -42.00
CA MET A 97 -21.17 11.20 -42.51
C MET A 97 -21.66 12.30 -43.44
N ALA A 98 -22.33 11.91 -44.51
CA ALA A 98 -22.96 12.84 -45.44
C ALA A 98 -24.01 13.70 -44.70
N GLY A 99 -23.97 15.02 -44.91
CA GLY A 99 -24.91 15.97 -44.31
C GLY A 99 -24.53 16.51 -42.93
N MET A 100 -23.42 16.07 -42.33
CA MET A 100 -22.89 16.74 -41.13
C MET A 100 -22.30 18.10 -41.47
N LYS A 101 -22.51 19.07 -40.59
CA LYS A 101 -21.83 20.36 -40.68
C LYS A 101 -20.31 20.15 -40.54
N PRO A 102 -19.48 20.84 -41.33
CA PRO A 102 -18.03 20.78 -41.18
C PRO A 102 -17.59 21.19 -39.77
N PHE A 103 -16.57 20.53 -39.25
CA PHE A 103 -16.00 20.85 -37.94
C PHE A 103 -14.92 21.90 -38.11
N GLU A 104 -15.04 23.07 -37.48
CA GLU A 104 -14.03 24.13 -37.61
C GLU A 104 -12.91 24.03 -36.57
N LEU A 105 -13.18 23.40 -35.42
CA LEU A 105 -12.28 23.28 -34.29
C LEU A 105 -12.19 21.82 -33.82
N LEU A 106 -10.97 21.31 -33.70
CA LEU A 106 -10.65 20.02 -33.11
C LEU A 106 -9.84 20.22 -31.83
N VAL A 107 -10.22 19.52 -30.76
CA VAL A 107 -9.42 19.41 -29.53
C VAL A 107 -9.10 17.93 -29.32
N ILE A 108 -7.82 17.60 -29.25
CA ILE A 108 -7.33 16.26 -28.92
C ILE A 108 -6.72 16.34 -27.53
N ASP A 109 -7.39 15.75 -26.54
CA ASP A 109 -6.85 15.58 -25.19
C ASP A 109 -5.99 14.31 -25.10
N GLU A 110 -5.05 14.27 -24.15
CA GLU A 110 -4.04 13.21 -24.01
C GLU A 110 -3.31 12.89 -25.34
N ALA A 111 -3.09 13.90 -26.18
CA ALA A 111 -2.50 13.78 -27.51
C ALA A 111 -1.09 13.16 -27.49
N ALA A 112 -0.37 13.29 -26.38
CA ALA A 112 0.95 12.67 -26.18
C ALA A 112 0.88 11.12 -26.07
N GLN A 113 -0.29 10.56 -25.76
CA GLN A 113 -0.53 9.13 -25.63
C GLN A 113 -0.99 8.48 -26.95
N LEU A 114 -1.28 9.28 -27.99
CA LEU A 114 -1.70 8.78 -29.30
C LEU A 114 -0.49 8.53 -30.21
N LYS A 115 -0.59 7.50 -31.05
CA LYS A 115 0.34 7.37 -32.19
C LYS A 115 0.05 8.47 -33.21
N GLU A 116 1.03 8.82 -34.03
CA GLU A 116 0.85 9.82 -35.08
C GLU A 116 -0.33 9.46 -36.02
N CYS A 117 -0.45 8.19 -36.40
CA CYS A 117 -1.53 7.72 -37.26
C CYS A 117 -2.92 7.81 -36.59
N GLU A 118 -3.00 7.67 -35.27
CA GLU A 118 -4.25 7.80 -34.52
C GLU A 118 -4.69 9.27 -34.44
N SER A 119 -3.73 10.19 -34.29
CA SER A 119 -3.99 11.64 -34.34
C SER A 119 -4.44 12.11 -35.73
N ALA A 120 -3.99 11.43 -36.79
CA ALA A 120 -4.34 11.76 -38.17
C ALA A 120 -5.80 11.46 -38.52
N ILE A 121 -6.49 10.57 -37.78
CA ILE A 121 -7.89 10.21 -38.04
C ILE A 121 -8.82 11.42 -37.84
N PRO A 122 -8.85 12.09 -36.67
CA PRO A 122 -9.70 13.26 -36.49
C PRO A 122 -9.21 14.49 -37.29
N LEU A 123 -7.92 14.57 -37.64
CA LEU A 123 -7.38 15.67 -38.46
C LEU A 123 -7.87 15.65 -39.92
N GLN A 124 -8.43 14.53 -40.39
CA GLN A 124 -9.01 14.42 -41.73
C GLN A 124 -10.45 14.96 -41.81
N LEU A 125 -11.07 15.35 -40.69
CA LEU A 125 -12.43 15.88 -40.68
C LEU A 125 -12.52 17.15 -41.56
N ALA A 126 -13.59 17.23 -42.35
CA ALA A 126 -13.79 18.32 -43.28
C ALA A 126 -14.07 19.65 -42.56
N GLY A 127 -13.49 20.73 -43.07
CA GLY A 127 -13.72 22.10 -42.60
C GLY A 127 -12.85 22.56 -41.42
N LEU A 128 -11.90 21.73 -40.96
CA LEU A 128 -11.03 22.09 -39.84
C LEU A 128 -10.20 23.32 -40.16
N ARG A 129 -10.30 24.33 -39.29
CA ARG A 129 -9.50 25.57 -39.33
C ARG A 129 -8.50 25.64 -38.19
N HIS A 130 -8.84 25.04 -37.05
CA HIS A 130 -8.02 25.03 -35.85
C HIS A 130 -7.96 23.62 -35.23
N ALA A 131 -6.77 23.23 -34.80
CA ALA A 131 -6.54 22.01 -34.03
C ALA A 131 -5.73 22.34 -32.77
N ILE A 132 -6.23 21.91 -31.61
CA ILE A 132 -5.59 22.06 -30.31
C ILE A 132 -5.21 20.68 -29.82
N LEU A 133 -3.92 20.44 -29.63
CA LEU A 133 -3.39 19.21 -29.06
C LEU A 133 -3.00 19.49 -27.60
N VAL A 134 -3.62 18.79 -26.67
CA VAL A 134 -3.34 18.87 -25.24
C VAL A 134 -2.69 17.55 -24.82
N GLY A 135 -1.54 17.61 -24.16
CA GLY A 135 -0.81 16.43 -23.73
C GLY A 135 0.50 16.79 -23.05
N ASP A 136 1.17 15.77 -22.53
CA ASP A 136 2.46 15.89 -21.86
C ASP A 136 3.41 14.80 -22.39
N GLU A 137 4.41 15.21 -23.17
CA GLU A 137 5.38 14.28 -23.76
C GLU A 137 6.32 13.64 -22.71
N LEU A 138 6.34 14.18 -21.49
CA LEU A 138 7.11 13.66 -20.37
C LEU A 138 6.33 12.60 -19.55
N GLN A 139 5.08 12.31 -19.92
CA GLN A 139 4.26 11.21 -19.40
C GLN A 139 4.20 10.04 -20.40
N LEU A 140 3.27 9.11 -20.21
CA LEU A 140 3.20 7.86 -20.95
C LEU A 140 3.00 8.06 -22.46
N PRO A 141 3.84 7.45 -23.32
CA PRO A 141 3.66 7.46 -24.76
C PRO A 141 2.61 6.41 -25.17
N ALA A 142 2.32 6.34 -26.46
CA ALA A 142 1.43 5.33 -27.00
C ALA A 142 1.93 3.89 -26.76
N MET A 143 1.03 2.98 -26.41
CA MET A 143 1.38 1.58 -26.21
C MET A 143 1.71 0.91 -27.56
N VAL A 144 2.92 0.34 -27.66
CA VAL A 144 3.38 -0.44 -28.80
C VAL A 144 3.85 -1.81 -28.33
N LYS A 145 3.19 -2.88 -28.82
CA LYS A 145 3.54 -4.27 -28.44
C LYS A 145 4.78 -4.80 -29.16
N SER A 146 4.95 -4.42 -30.43
CA SER A 146 6.07 -4.88 -31.24
C SER A 146 7.36 -4.17 -30.85
N LYS A 147 8.39 -4.95 -30.50
CA LYS A 147 9.74 -4.41 -30.24
C LYS A 147 10.31 -3.71 -31.48
N ILE A 148 10.09 -4.27 -32.67
CA ILE A 148 10.53 -3.68 -33.94
C ILE A 148 9.90 -2.30 -34.14
N SER A 149 8.58 -2.20 -33.94
CA SER A 149 7.88 -0.92 -34.08
C SER A 149 8.30 0.09 -33.00
N THR A 150 8.60 -0.38 -31.78
CA THR A 150 9.14 0.47 -30.71
C THR A 150 10.51 1.03 -31.09
N SER A 151 11.39 0.20 -31.64
CA SER A 151 12.71 0.62 -32.14
C SER A 151 12.62 1.59 -33.33
N ALA A 152 11.52 1.56 -34.08
CA ALA A 152 11.22 2.49 -35.17
C ALA A 152 10.45 3.74 -34.69
N GLU A 153 10.37 3.99 -33.38
CA GLU A 153 9.66 5.13 -32.76
C GLU A 153 8.17 5.22 -33.12
N PHE A 154 7.53 4.11 -33.46
CA PHE A 154 6.10 4.09 -33.83
C PHE A 154 5.18 4.58 -32.68
N GLY A 155 5.67 4.54 -31.44
CA GLY A 155 4.96 5.05 -30.27
C GLY A 155 5.05 6.56 -30.07
N ARG A 156 5.88 7.27 -30.86
CA ARG A 156 5.99 8.72 -30.80
C ARG A 156 4.68 9.35 -31.22
N SER A 157 4.24 10.35 -30.46
CA SER A 157 3.01 11.07 -30.76
C SER A 157 3.23 12.22 -31.74
N LEU A 158 2.14 12.66 -32.38
CA LEU A 158 2.18 13.88 -33.20
C LEU A 158 2.56 15.10 -32.33
N PHE A 159 2.07 15.14 -31.10
CA PHE A 159 2.40 16.18 -30.13
C PHE A 159 3.91 16.23 -29.85
N GLU A 160 4.51 15.10 -29.48
CA GLU A 160 5.95 14.98 -29.22
C GLU A 160 6.80 15.34 -30.45
N ARG A 161 6.38 14.93 -31.65
CA ARG A 161 7.07 15.30 -32.89
C ARG A 161 7.03 16.82 -33.12
N LEU A 162 5.88 17.46 -32.95
CA LEU A 162 5.77 18.92 -33.13
C LEU A 162 6.63 19.68 -32.12
N VAL A 163 6.67 19.24 -30.86
CA VAL A 163 7.57 19.80 -29.85
C VAL A 163 9.04 19.64 -30.26
N SER A 164 9.43 18.45 -30.75
CA SER A 164 10.80 18.16 -31.20
C SER A 164 11.21 18.99 -32.42
N LEU A 165 10.26 19.35 -33.28
CA LEU A 165 10.47 20.25 -34.43
C LEU A 165 10.55 21.74 -34.02
N GLY A 166 10.41 22.06 -32.73
CA GLY A 166 10.52 23.43 -32.22
C GLY A 166 9.23 24.23 -32.30
N HIS A 167 8.07 23.60 -32.53
CA HIS A 167 6.80 24.30 -32.42
C HIS A 167 6.60 24.80 -30.98
N ARG A 168 6.14 26.05 -30.86
CA ARG A 168 5.86 26.64 -29.55
C ARG A 168 4.69 25.90 -28.91
N LYS A 169 4.92 25.37 -27.71
CA LYS A 169 3.87 24.84 -26.83
C LYS A 169 3.59 25.80 -25.68
N HIS A 170 2.36 25.84 -25.23
CA HIS A 170 1.98 26.57 -24.03
C HIS A 170 2.04 25.63 -22.82
N LEU A 171 2.93 25.92 -21.86
CA LEU A 171 3.04 25.13 -20.63
C LEU A 171 2.08 25.69 -19.58
N LEU A 172 1.10 24.89 -19.16
CA LEU A 172 0.32 25.17 -17.96
C LEU A 172 1.20 24.95 -16.74
N ASN A 173 1.66 26.04 -16.14
CA ASN A 173 2.75 26.04 -15.17
C ASN A 173 2.28 26.05 -13.70
N LEU A 174 0.99 25.84 -13.43
CA LEU A 174 0.43 25.87 -12.07
C LEU A 174 -0.31 24.56 -11.78
N GLN A 175 0.11 23.84 -10.74
CA GLN A 175 -0.48 22.57 -10.32
C GLN A 175 -1.37 22.74 -9.08
N TYR A 176 -2.53 22.07 -9.10
CA TYR A 176 -3.58 22.19 -8.08
C TYR A 176 -3.85 20.89 -7.31
N ARG A 177 -3.07 19.83 -7.58
CA ARG A 177 -3.33 18.46 -7.14
C ARG A 177 -2.47 18.04 -5.96
N MET A 178 -1.16 18.16 -6.09
CA MET A 178 -0.22 17.51 -5.18
C MET A 178 0.14 18.45 -4.03
N HIS A 179 0.27 17.91 -2.83
CA HIS A 179 0.98 18.62 -1.76
C HIS A 179 2.42 18.99 -2.21
N PRO A 180 2.95 20.18 -1.87
CA PRO A 180 4.27 20.65 -2.33
C PRO A 180 5.45 19.68 -2.08
N SER A 181 5.37 18.87 -1.02
CA SER A 181 6.39 17.84 -0.76
C SER A 181 6.42 16.73 -1.82
N ILE A 182 5.30 16.48 -2.48
CA ILE A 182 5.18 15.47 -3.54
C ILE A 182 5.66 16.08 -4.86
N SER A 183 5.17 17.28 -5.22
CA SER A 183 5.46 17.94 -6.50
C SER A 183 6.93 18.36 -6.67
N LEU A 184 7.65 18.59 -5.56
CA LEU A 184 9.04 19.03 -5.55
C LEU A 184 9.94 18.19 -6.46
N PHE A 185 9.96 16.86 -6.28
CA PHE A 185 10.86 15.99 -7.03
C PHE A 185 10.47 15.87 -8.51
N PRO A 186 9.20 15.57 -8.87
CA PRO A 186 8.81 15.52 -10.27
C PRO A 186 9.04 16.85 -11.01
N ASN A 187 8.77 17.99 -10.36
CA ASN A 187 8.99 19.30 -10.97
C ASN A 187 10.46 19.58 -11.27
N GLN A 188 11.34 19.31 -10.30
CA GLN A 188 12.78 19.46 -10.48
C GLN A 188 13.30 18.56 -11.59
N GLU A 189 12.88 17.30 -11.58
CA GLU A 189 13.52 16.29 -12.39
C GLU A 189 12.93 16.17 -13.81
N PHE A 190 11.62 16.32 -13.99
CA PHE A 190 10.97 16.21 -15.30
C PHE A 190 10.71 17.58 -15.95
N TYR A 191 10.38 18.60 -15.16
CA TYR A 191 9.87 19.87 -15.69
C TYR A 191 10.82 21.06 -15.50
N ASN A 192 12.07 20.82 -15.09
CA ASN A 192 13.10 21.86 -14.90
C ASN A 192 12.64 23.01 -13.99
N ASN A 193 11.88 22.70 -12.93
CA ASN A 193 11.29 23.67 -12.00
C ASN A 193 10.36 24.71 -12.64
N LYS A 194 9.79 24.42 -13.81
CA LYS A 194 8.87 25.34 -14.51
C LYS A 194 7.44 25.27 -13.98
N ILE A 195 7.09 24.28 -13.15
CA ILE A 195 5.78 24.16 -12.53
C ILE A 195 5.80 24.84 -11.16
N SER A 196 4.71 25.50 -10.79
CA SER A 196 4.49 26.12 -9.49
C SER A 196 3.30 25.47 -8.79
N ASP A 197 3.32 25.47 -7.47
CA ASP A 197 2.21 24.99 -6.65
C ASP A 197 1.18 26.11 -6.42
N ALA A 198 -0.10 25.82 -6.66
CA ALA A 198 -1.21 26.74 -6.45
C ALA A 198 -1.46 27.05 -4.95
N PRO A 199 -2.15 28.16 -4.62
CA PRO A 199 -2.45 28.51 -3.22
C PRO A 199 -3.19 27.40 -2.46
N ASN A 200 -4.15 26.73 -3.10
CA ASN A 200 -4.99 25.70 -2.47
C ASN A 200 -4.17 24.53 -1.89
N VAL A 201 -3.05 24.15 -2.52
CA VAL A 201 -2.20 23.04 -2.05
C VAL A 201 -1.15 23.47 -1.02
N LYS A 202 -0.90 24.78 -0.89
CA LYS A 202 0.04 25.36 0.08
C LYS A 202 -0.60 25.65 1.43
N GLU A 203 -1.92 25.73 1.48
CA GLU A 203 -2.65 25.96 2.72
C GLU A 203 -2.45 24.80 3.72
N ARG A 204 -2.37 25.13 5.01
CA ARG A 204 -2.24 24.12 6.07
C ARG A 204 -3.43 23.14 6.11
N SER A 205 -4.61 23.60 5.71
CA SER A 205 -5.84 22.81 5.58
C SER A 205 -5.73 21.68 4.54
N TYR A 206 -4.85 21.84 3.55
CA TYR A 206 -4.63 20.87 2.49
C TYR A 206 -3.79 19.66 2.95
N LYS A 207 -2.90 19.88 3.92
CA LYS A 207 -2.11 18.80 4.51
C LYS A 207 -3.04 17.87 5.30
N ARG A 208 -3.08 16.60 4.88
CA ARG A 208 -3.82 15.54 5.57
C ARG A 208 -2.83 14.54 6.17
N CYS A 209 -3.12 14.06 7.38
CA CYS A 209 -2.39 12.99 8.04
C CYS A 209 -3.37 11.83 8.24
N PHE A 210 -3.30 10.83 7.36
CA PHE A 210 -4.21 9.67 7.41
C PHE A 210 -3.74 8.59 8.39
N LEU A 211 -2.45 8.55 8.71
CA LEU A 211 -1.84 7.67 9.70
C LEU A 211 -0.90 8.49 10.60
N GLN A 212 -0.71 8.03 11.83
CA GLN A 212 0.23 8.62 12.78
C GLN A 212 1.67 8.15 12.52
N GLY A 213 2.65 9.02 12.77
CA GLY A 213 4.07 8.73 12.64
C GLY A 213 4.71 9.39 11.41
N ASP A 214 5.98 9.77 11.55
CA ASP A 214 6.72 10.56 10.54
C ASP A 214 6.85 9.82 9.19
N MET A 215 6.87 8.48 9.24
CA MET A 215 6.90 7.62 8.06
C MET A 215 5.67 7.80 7.14
N TYR A 216 4.54 8.28 7.67
CA TYR A 216 3.30 8.45 6.91
C TYR A 216 2.99 9.92 6.58
N GLY A 217 4.03 10.74 6.42
CA GLY A 217 3.92 12.12 5.94
C GLY A 217 3.41 12.24 4.50
N SER A 218 3.31 13.49 3.98
CA SER A 218 2.83 13.74 2.62
C SER A 218 3.73 13.14 1.52
N TYR A 219 5.01 12.92 1.80
CA TYR A 219 5.94 12.22 0.91
C TYR A 219 6.88 11.37 1.75
N SER A 220 6.94 10.07 1.47
CA SER A 220 7.83 9.14 2.15
C SER A 220 8.36 8.07 1.22
N PHE A 221 9.63 7.74 1.38
CA PHE A 221 10.22 6.51 0.87
C PHE A 221 10.34 5.53 2.04
N ILE A 222 9.67 4.38 1.94
CA ILE A 222 9.63 3.33 2.95
C ILE A 222 10.46 2.14 2.42
N ASN A 223 11.65 1.99 2.98
CA ASN A 223 12.58 0.93 2.64
C ASN A 223 12.07 -0.42 3.13
N VAL A 224 11.93 -1.37 2.20
CA VAL A 224 11.61 -2.78 2.47
C VAL A 224 12.86 -3.61 2.14
N ALA A 225 13.74 -3.78 3.13
CA ALA A 225 15.08 -4.33 2.93
C ALA A 225 15.08 -5.81 2.54
N TYR A 226 14.13 -6.60 3.04
CA TYR A 226 14.11 -8.06 2.92
C TYR A 226 13.17 -8.57 1.83
N GLY A 227 12.87 -7.74 0.84
CA GLY A 227 12.09 -8.15 -0.31
C GLY A 227 12.75 -9.30 -1.06
N ASN A 228 11.98 -10.34 -1.39
CA ASN A 228 12.44 -11.41 -2.27
C ASN A 228 11.67 -11.37 -3.60
N GLU A 229 12.40 -11.31 -4.71
CA GLU A 229 11.82 -11.31 -6.05
C GLU A 229 11.42 -12.75 -6.44
N GLU A 230 10.12 -12.99 -6.60
CA GLU A 230 9.60 -14.23 -7.18
C GLU A 230 9.15 -13.99 -8.62
N GLN A 231 9.43 -14.94 -9.52
CA GLN A 231 8.82 -14.96 -10.84
C GLN A 231 7.52 -15.76 -10.81
N SER A 232 6.43 -15.17 -11.31
CA SER A 232 5.19 -15.89 -11.56
C SER A 232 5.32 -16.79 -12.79
N ASN A 233 4.36 -17.71 -12.96
CA ASN A 233 4.23 -18.55 -14.16
C ASN A 233 4.14 -17.74 -15.48
N SER A 234 3.82 -16.44 -15.41
CA SER A 234 3.75 -15.52 -16.54
C SER A 234 5.03 -14.71 -16.78
N HIS A 235 6.15 -15.08 -16.16
CA HIS A 235 7.43 -14.35 -16.18
C HIS A 235 7.35 -12.91 -15.67
N SER A 236 6.31 -12.56 -14.91
CA SER A 236 6.20 -11.27 -14.23
C SER A 236 6.73 -11.40 -12.80
N THR A 237 7.41 -10.36 -12.31
CA THR A 237 7.97 -10.36 -10.96
C THR A 237 6.93 -9.94 -9.92
N ARG A 238 6.99 -10.54 -8.74
CA ARG A 238 6.27 -10.09 -7.53
C ARG A 238 7.21 -10.16 -6.33
N ASN A 239 6.83 -9.47 -5.26
CA ASN A 239 7.56 -9.45 -4.00
C ASN A 239 6.54 -9.49 -2.86
N MET A 240 6.40 -10.67 -2.25
CA MET A 240 5.37 -10.94 -1.24
C MET A 240 5.57 -10.13 0.05
N VAL A 241 6.81 -9.74 0.37
CA VAL A 241 7.10 -8.88 1.52
C VAL A 241 6.52 -7.48 1.30
N GLU A 242 6.70 -6.91 0.11
CA GLU A 242 6.04 -5.65 -0.26
C GLU A 242 4.52 -5.80 -0.30
N VAL A 243 3.97 -6.92 -0.79
CA VAL A 243 2.51 -7.18 -0.79
C VAL A 243 1.95 -7.09 0.62
N VAL A 244 2.61 -7.74 1.58
CA VAL A 244 2.19 -7.74 2.99
C VAL A 244 2.32 -6.35 3.62
N ALA A 245 3.43 -5.64 3.36
CA ALA A 245 3.59 -4.28 3.83
C ALA A 245 2.49 -3.34 3.29
N VAL A 246 2.19 -3.41 1.99
CA VAL A 246 1.09 -2.64 1.38
C VAL A 246 -0.25 -2.99 2.04
N SER A 247 -0.56 -4.28 2.19
CA SER A 247 -1.84 -4.71 2.78
C SER A 247 -2.01 -4.25 4.22
N GLU A 248 -0.94 -4.25 5.02
CA GLU A 248 -0.96 -3.78 6.39
C GLU A 248 -1.16 -2.25 6.46
N ILE A 249 -0.50 -1.47 5.59
CA ILE A 249 -0.74 -0.02 5.49
C ILE A 249 -2.19 0.27 5.10
N VAL A 250 -2.73 -0.44 4.11
CA VAL A 250 -4.13 -0.28 3.67
C VAL A 250 -5.10 -0.64 4.80
N ALA A 251 -4.84 -1.71 5.56
CA ALA A 251 -5.68 -2.09 6.69
C ALA A 251 -5.68 -1.02 7.80
N LYS A 252 -4.52 -0.41 8.10
CA LYS A 252 -4.44 0.72 9.03
C LYS A 252 -5.21 1.94 8.52
N LEU A 253 -5.05 2.28 7.24
CA LEU A 253 -5.77 3.39 6.60
C LEU A 253 -7.28 3.19 6.71
N PHE A 254 -7.76 1.97 6.46
CA PHE A 254 -9.17 1.63 6.61
C PHE A 254 -9.63 1.81 8.06
N LYS A 255 -8.89 1.28 9.02
CA LYS A 255 -9.21 1.40 10.45
C LYS A 255 -9.31 2.87 10.90
N GLU A 256 -8.34 3.70 10.51
CA GLU A 256 -8.33 5.13 10.83
C GLU A 256 -9.43 5.90 10.09
N SER A 257 -9.71 5.57 8.83
CA SER A 257 -10.82 6.16 8.07
C SER A 257 -12.17 5.88 8.72
N VAL A 258 -12.41 4.64 9.16
CA VAL A 258 -13.63 4.25 9.88
C VAL A 258 -13.72 4.94 11.25
N ALA A 259 -12.62 4.96 12.02
CA ALA A 259 -12.59 5.60 13.34
C ALA A 259 -12.90 7.10 13.27
N ASN A 260 -12.36 7.78 12.26
CA ASN A 260 -12.48 9.23 12.10
C ASN A 260 -13.62 9.66 11.16
N LYS A 261 -14.39 8.71 10.59
CA LYS A 261 -15.42 8.95 9.57
C LYS A 261 -14.92 9.82 8.41
N GLN A 262 -13.68 9.57 7.99
CA GLN A 262 -13.03 10.35 6.96
C GLN A 262 -13.15 9.62 5.63
N LYS A 263 -13.61 10.34 4.60
CA LYS A 263 -13.56 9.82 3.23
C LYS A 263 -12.12 9.79 2.74
N VAL A 264 -11.65 8.61 2.31
CA VAL A 264 -10.28 8.40 1.82
C VAL A 264 -10.30 7.51 0.60
N SER A 265 -9.66 7.96 -0.47
CA SER A 265 -9.38 7.13 -1.63
C SER A 265 -7.90 6.73 -1.70
N VAL A 266 -7.63 5.45 -1.89
CA VAL A 266 -6.27 4.88 -1.85
C VAL A 266 -5.97 4.20 -3.18
N GLY A 267 -4.92 4.63 -3.85
CA GLY A 267 -4.39 3.97 -5.03
C GLY A 267 -3.11 3.21 -4.73
N VAL A 268 -3.05 1.93 -5.11
CA VAL A 268 -1.84 1.13 -5.07
C VAL A 268 -1.34 0.92 -6.49
N ILE A 269 -0.15 1.42 -6.77
CA ILE A 269 0.49 1.37 -8.09
C ILE A 269 1.66 0.40 -8.05
N SER A 270 1.75 -0.49 -9.03
CA SER A 270 2.94 -1.31 -9.24
C SER A 270 3.26 -1.49 -10.73
N PRO A 271 4.54 -1.52 -11.14
CA PRO A 271 4.91 -1.69 -12.55
C PRO A 271 4.73 -3.13 -13.06
N TYR A 272 4.50 -4.11 -12.17
CA TYR A 272 4.39 -5.52 -12.53
C TYR A 272 2.98 -6.05 -12.28
N ASN A 273 2.36 -6.66 -13.31
CA ASN A 273 1.00 -7.19 -13.18
C ASN A 273 0.90 -8.33 -12.16
N ALA A 274 1.93 -9.19 -12.02
CA ALA A 274 1.92 -10.22 -10.97
C ALA A 274 1.86 -9.62 -9.56
N GLN A 275 2.51 -8.47 -9.33
CA GLN A 275 2.40 -7.76 -8.05
C GLN A 275 0.99 -7.17 -7.87
N VAL A 276 0.43 -6.54 -8.91
CA VAL A 276 -0.95 -6.02 -8.88
C VAL A 276 -1.93 -7.12 -8.48
N PHE A 277 -1.85 -8.29 -9.12
CA PHE A 277 -2.73 -9.42 -8.80
C PHE A 277 -2.49 -9.95 -7.38
N ALA A 278 -1.23 -10.08 -6.94
CA ALA A 278 -0.93 -10.56 -5.59
C ALA A 278 -1.46 -9.60 -4.49
N ILE A 279 -1.38 -8.29 -4.72
CA ILE A 279 -1.96 -7.29 -3.80
C ILE A 279 -3.49 -7.37 -3.82
N GLN A 280 -4.12 -7.46 -4.99
CA GLN A 280 -5.57 -7.61 -5.11
C GLN A 280 -6.07 -8.87 -4.40
N GLU A 281 -5.38 -10.00 -4.58
CA GLU A 281 -5.69 -11.27 -3.92
C GLU A 281 -5.58 -11.13 -2.40
N LYS A 282 -4.49 -10.52 -1.90
CA LYS A 282 -4.25 -10.35 -0.46
C LYS A 282 -5.28 -9.41 0.20
N LEU A 283 -5.68 -8.34 -0.48
CA LEU A 283 -6.71 -7.42 0.01
C LEU A 283 -8.12 -8.02 -0.07
N GLY A 284 -8.35 -8.93 -1.02
CA GLY A 284 -9.62 -9.58 -1.25
C GLY A 284 -10.75 -8.59 -1.58
N LYS A 285 -11.99 -8.97 -1.25
CA LYS A 285 -13.17 -8.12 -1.46
C LYS A 285 -13.44 -7.13 -0.32
N THR A 286 -12.64 -7.15 0.74
CA THR A 286 -12.83 -6.39 1.98
C THR A 286 -12.98 -4.89 1.74
N TYR A 287 -12.23 -4.36 0.76
CA TYR A 287 -12.20 -2.92 0.43
C TYR A 287 -12.77 -2.62 -0.96
N SER A 288 -13.50 -3.59 -1.55
CA SER A 288 -14.15 -3.39 -2.84
C SER A 288 -15.32 -2.42 -2.70
N THR A 289 -15.38 -1.45 -3.61
CA THR A 289 -16.37 -0.36 -3.66
C THR A 289 -17.80 -0.87 -3.55
N SER A 290 -18.34 -0.90 -2.34
CA SER A 290 -19.77 -0.73 -2.14
C SER A 290 -20.06 0.77 -2.28
N THR A 291 -21.13 1.10 -3.01
CA THR A 291 -21.53 2.44 -3.45
C THR A 291 -21.79 3.45 -2.31
N HIS A 292 -21.59 3.04 -1.05
CA HIS A 292 -21.80 3.83 0.17
C HIS A 292 -20.61 3.79 1.16
N SER A 293 -19.43 3.35 0.72
CA SER A 293 -18.24 3.31 1.60
C SER A 293 -17.42 4.60 1.51
N ASP A 294 -17.09 5.19 2.66
CA ASP A 294 -16.17 6.33 2.79
C ASP A 294 -14.71 5.94 2.49
N PHE A 295 -14.43 4.67 2.20
CA PHE A 295 -13.09 4.17 1.92
C PHE A 295 -13.07 3.33 0.66
N SER A 296 -12.21 3.68 -0.30
CA SER A 296 -12.06 2.93 -1.55
C SER A 296 -10.59 2.65 -1.86
N VAL A 297 -10.30 1.41 -2.30
CA VAL A 297 -8.95 1.02 -2.71
C VAL A 297 -8.96 0.60 -4.18
N SER A 298 -8.07 1.21 -4.97
CA SER A 298 -7.82 0.84 -6.36
C SER A 298 -6.40 0.28 -6.50
N VAL A 299 -6.25 -0.91 -7.07
CA VAL A 299 -4.93 -1.53 -7.29
C VAL A 299 -4.76 -1.78 -8.78
N ARG A 300 -3.79 -1.11 -9.42
CA ARG A 300 -3.59 -1.17 -10.88
C ARG A 300 -2.12 -0.97 -11.24
N SER A 301 -1.78 -1.22 -12.50
CA SER A 301 -0.48 -0.88 -13.05
C SER A 301 -0.34 0.63 -13.25
N VAL A 302 0.90 1.11 -13.45
CA VAL A 302 1.17 2.53 -13.77
C VAL A 302 0.33 3.00 -14.96
N ASP A 303 0.31 2.21 -16.03
CA ASP A 303 -0.44 2.52 -17.26
C ASP A 303 -1.96 2.57 -17.00
N GLY A 304 -2.48 1.77 -16.06
CA GLY A 304 -3.90 1.76 -15.68
C GLY A 304 -4.33 2.89 -14.73
N PHE A 305 -3.37 3.68 -14.22
CA PHE A 305 -3.61 4.85 -13.37
C PHE A 305 -3.52 6.19 -14.12
N GLN A 306 -3.23 6.18 -15.43
CA GLN A 306 -3.20 7.41 -16.21
C GLN A 306 -4.54 8.14 -16.16
N GLY A 307 -4.51 9.46 -16.01
CA GLY A 307 -5.70 10.29 -15.82
C GLY A 307 -6.38 10.16 -14.44
N GLY A 308 -6.07 9.13 -13.66
CA GLY A 308 -6.56 8.96 -12.30
C GLY A 308 -5.79 9.79 -11.27
N GLU A 309 -6.43 10.02 -10.12
CA GLU A 309 -5.82 10.60 -8.93
C GLU A 309 -6.48 10.01 -7.68
N GLU A 310 -5.73 9.91 -6.59
CA GLU A 310 -6.23 9.38 -5.31
C GLU A 310 -5.67 10.22 -4.15
N ASP A 311 -6.36 10.21 -3.01
CA ASP A 311 -5.92 10.96 -1.82
C ASP A 311 -4.56 10.45 -1.31
N VAL A 312 -4.40 9.13 -1.25
CA VAL A 312 -3.17 8.43 -0.88
C VAL A 312 -2.73 7.52 -2.01
N ILE A 313 -1.48 7.64 -2.46
CA ILE A 313 -0.86 6.68 -3.39
C ILE A 313 0.24 5.91 -2.69
N ILE A 314 0.18 4.59 -2.83
CA ILE A 314 1.20 3.65 -2.40
C ILE A 314 1.84 3.04 -3.65
N ILE A 315 3.13 3.26 -3.86
CA ILE A 315 3.86 2.65 -4.98
C ILE A 315 4.63 1.44 -4.46
N SER A 316 4.35 0.23 -4.98
CA SER A 316 5.18 -0.96 -4.75
C SER A 316 6.13 -1.15 -5.93
N THR A 317 7.42 -0.99 -5.67
CA THR A 317 8.48 -1.04 -6.70
C THR A 317 8.92 -2.47 -7.02
N VAL A 318 8.67 -3.43 -6.15
CA VAL A 318 8.90 -4.88 -6.30
C VAL A 318 10.38 -5.29 -6.29
N ARG A 319 11.24 -4.53 -6.98
CA ARG A 319 12.63 -4.94 -7.26
C ARG A 319 13.49 -4.86 -6.00
N SER A 320 14.13 -5.99 -5.69
CA SER A 320 15.00 -6.23 -4.56
C SER A 320 16.12 -7.20 -4.98
N ASN A 321 17.23 -6.64 -5.43
CA ASN A 321 18.43 -7.38 -5.86
C ASN A 321 19.72 -6.55 -5.67
N LEU A 322 20.84 -7.24 -5.45
CA LEU A 322 22.14 -6.61 -5.21
C LEU A 322 22.69 -5.88 -6.44
N ASN A 323 22.28 -6.29 -7.64
CA ASN A 323 22.78 -5.77 -8.91
C ASN A 323 22.13 -4.44 -9.36
N GLY A 324 21.19 -3.88 -8.56
CA GLY A 324 20.49 -2.65 -8.91
C GLY A 324 19.57 -2.75 -10.14
N LYS A 325 19.21 -3.97 -10.60
CA LYS A 325 18.39 -4.14 -11.80
C LYS A 325 16.94 -3.79 -11.50
N VAL A 326 16.41 -2.75 -12.15
CA VAL A 326 15.04 -2.27 -11.89
C VAL A 326 14.04 -2.55 -13.01
N GLY A 327 14.49 -2.97 -14.21
CA GLY A 327 13.60 -3.37 -15.31
C GLY A 327 12.62 -2.26 -15.72
N PHE A 328 11.32 -2.52 -15.65
CA PHE A 328 10.25 -1.60 -16.09
C PHE A 328 10.25 -0.25 -15.38
N LEU A 329 10.78 -0.20 -14.16
CA LEU A 329 10.96 1.04 -13.38
C LEU A 329 11.95 2.02 -14.01
N SER A 330 12.86 1.57 -14.89
CA SER A 330 13.85 2.44 -15.55
C SER A 330 13.22 3.47 -16.48
N ASN A 331 11.97 3.25 -16.92
CA ASN A 331 11.27 4.17 -17.80
C ASN A 331 10.88 5.46 -17.05
N ARG A 332 11.48 6.59 -17.48
CA ARG A 332 11.23 7.93 -16.89
C ARG A 332 9.76 8.35 -16.92
N GLN A 333 9.08 8.14 -18.03
CA GLN A 333 7.70 8.57 -18.23
C GLN A 333 6.75 7.84 -17.28
N ARG A 334 6.94 6.53 -17.10
CA ARG A 334 6.23 5.73 -16.09
C ARG A 334 6.50 6.20 -14.67
N ALA A 335 7.75 6.50 -14.35
CA ALA A 335 8.09 7.06 -13.04
C ALA A 335 7.38 8.40 -12.81
N ASN A 336 7.37 9.30 -13.81
CA ASN A 336 6.67 10.58 -13.73
C ASN A 336 5.17 10.40 -13.47
N VAL A 337 4.50 9.52 -14.23
CA VAL A 337 3.08 9.21 -14.02
C VAL A 337 2.83 8.69 -12.62
N ALA A 338 3.57 7.66 -12.18
CA ALA A 338 3.38 7.04 -10.87
C ALA A 338 3.55 8.03 -9.71
N LEU A 339 4.55 8.92 -9.78
CA LEU A 339 4.86 9.90 -8.75
C LEU A 339 3.86 11.07 -8.68
N THR A 340 3.01 11.25 -9.70
CA THR A 340 2.11 12.42 -9.83
C THR A 340 0.62 12.09 -9.71
N ARG A 341 0.28 10.89 -9.19
CA ARG A 341 -1.11 10.47 -8.97
C ARG A 341 -1.69 10.86 -7.60
N ALA A 342 -0.84 11.19 -6.63
CA ALA A 342 -1.25 11.49 -5.26
C ALA A 342 -1.76 12.91 -5.11
N ARG A 343 -2.83 13.11 -4.33
CA ARG A 343 -3.26 14.45 -3.90
C ARG A 343 -2.55 14.86 -2.60
N HIS A 344 -2.65 14.03 -1.57
CA HIS A 344 -2.21 14.39 -0.22
C HIS A 344 -0.97 13.64 0.26
N CYS A 345 -0.91 12.33 0.00
CA CYS A 345 0.18 11.46 0.47
C CYS A 345 0.71 10.55 -0.63
N LEU A 346 2.04 10.52 -0.81
CA LEU A 346 2.75 9.58 -1.67
C LEU A 346 3.72 8.75 -0.83
N TRP A 347 3.48 7.44 -0.76
CA TRP A 347 4.33 6.48 -0.04
C TRP A 347 4.93 5.46 -1.00
N ILE A 348 6.24 5.44 -1.11
CA ILE A 348 6.97 4.58 -2.05
C ILE A 348 7.58 3.43 -1.25
N LEU A 349 7.14 2.21 -1.50
CA LEU A 349 7.64 0.99 -0.89
C LEU A 349 8.61 0.30 -1.86
N GLY A 350 9.82 0.02 -1.38
CA GLY A 350 10.84 -0.61 -2.22
C GLY A 350 12.14 -0.90 -1.51
N ASN A 351 12.99 -1.70 -2.14
CA ASN A 351 14.33 -1.93 -1.65
C ASN A 351 15.22 -0.70 -1.95
N GLY A 352 15.54 0.06 -0.91
CA GLY A 352 16.36 1.27 -0.98
C GLY A 352 17.73 1.03 -1.63
N PRO A 353 18.52 0.02 -1.20
CA PRO A 353 19.79 -0.33 -1.83
C PRO A 353 19.69 -0.64 -3.34
N THR A 354 18.73 -1.47 -3.76
CA THR A 354 18.51 -1.80 -5.18
C THR A 354 18.19 -0.56 -6.01
N LEU A 355 17.29 0.29 -5.52
CA LEU A 355 16.89 1.51 -6.24
C LEU A 355 18.01 2.55 -6.26
N ALA A 356 18.76 2.70 -5.17
CA ALA A 356 19.94 3.56 -5.09
C ALA A 356 21.02 3.14 -6.10
N ASN A 357 21.25 1.84 -6.25
CA ASN A 357 22.27 1.29 -7.16
C ASN A 357 21.78 1.12 -8.61
N SER A 358 20.57 1.59 -8.93
CA SER A 358 19.98 1.34 -10.24
C SER A 358 20.60 2.11 -11.41
N GLY A 359 21.28 3.23 -11.13
CA GLY A 359 21.76 4.15 -12.16
C GLY A 359 20.64 4.86 -12.94
N THR A 360 19.40 4.82 -12.41
CA THR A 360 18.21 5.39 -13.05
C THR A 360 17.68 6.59 -12.26
N ILE A 361 16.50 7.08 -12.66
CA ILE A 361 15.75 8.10 -11.93
C ILE A 361 15.56 7.77 -10.44
N TRP A 362 15.44 6.48 -10.12
CA TRP A 362 15.23 6.02 -8.76
C TRP A 362 16.44 6.24 -7.85
N THR A 363 17.67 6.26 -8.40
CA THR A 363 18.87 6.64 -7.65
C THR A 363 18.76 8.06 -7.11
N LYS A 364 18.33 8.99 -7.97
CA LYS A 364 18.10 10.39 -7.59
C LYS A 364 16.95 10.52 -6.60
N LEU A 365 15.87 9.77 -6.81
CA LEU A 365 14.70 9.78 -5.93
C LEU A 365 15.06 9.33 -4.51
N VAL A 366 15.78 8.22 -4.35
CA VAL A 366 16.22 7.73 -3.04
C VAL A 366 17.15 8.74 -2.36
N SER A 367 18.08 9.32 -3.12
CA SER A 367 18.98 10.36 -2.59
C SER A 367 18.22 11.61 -2.15
N ASN A 368 17.21 12.03 -2.91
CA ASN A 368 16.32 13.15 -2.56
C ASN A 368 15.52 12.86 -1.28
N ALA A 369 14.95 11.66 -1.16
CA ALA A 369 14.21 11.25 0.04
C ALA A 369 15.11 11.27 1.28
N LYS A 370 16.35 10.75 1.18
CA LYS A 370 17.34 10.81 2.28
C LYS A 370 17.72 12.24 2.65
N ALA A 371 18.04 13.08 1.66
CA ALA A 371 18.43 14.48 1.90
C ALA A 371 17.31 15.30 2.58
N ARG A 372 16.05 14.93 2.37
CA ARG A 372 14.88 15.60 2.95
C ARG A 372 14.42 14.97 4.27
N GLY A 373 15.10 13.95 4.77
CA GLY A 373 14.68 13.21 5.97
C GLY A 373 13.36 12.45 5.79
N CYS A 374 13.02 12.07 4.56
CA CYS A 374 11.78 11.33 4.23
C CYS A 374 12.06 9.87 3.85
N PHE A 375 13.23 9.34 4.20
CA PHE A 375 13.61 7.93 4.00
C PHE A 375 13.49 7.19 5.33
N TYR A 376 12.63 6.19 5.39
CA TYR A 376 12.30 5.42 6.58
C TYR A 376 12.45 3.92 6.31
N ASN A 377 12.60 3.10 7.35
CA ASN A 377 12.54 1.65 7.20
C ASN A 377 11.15 1.16 7.58
N ALA A 378 10.59 0.22 6.83
CA ALA A 378 9.29 -0.37 7.14
C ALA A 378 9.25 -0.98 8.55
N GLU A 379 10.40 -1.40 9.05
CA GLU A 379 10.64 -2.03 10.34
C GLU A 379 10.52 -1.07 11.53
N ASP A 380 10.62 0.24 11.26
CA ASP A 380 10.47 1.25 12.31
C ASP A 380 9.03 1.26 12.87
N ASP A 381 8.06 0.76 12.11
CA ASP A 381 6.69 0.51 12.54
C ASP A 381 6.49 -0.95 13.01
N LYS A 382 6.11 -1.11 14.29
CA LYS A 382 5.95 -2.42 14.94
C LYS A 382 4.96 -3.36 14.22
N ASN A 383 3.87 -2.83 13.66
CA ASN A 383 2.86 -3.65 12.99
C ASN A 383 3.38 -4.12 11.62
N LEU A 384 4.07 -3.25 10.87
CA LEU A 384 4.72 -3.63 9.62
C LEU A 384 5.84 -4.63 9.86
N ALA A 385 6.69 -4.39 10.86
CA ALA A 385 7.76 -5.30 11.28
C ALA A 385 7.21 -6.71 11.54
N GLN A 386 6.17 -6.81 12.37
CA GLN A 386 5.52 -8.07 12.68
C GLN A 386 4.89 -8.74 11.44
N ALA A 387 4.22 -7.98 10.59
CA ALA A 387 3.59 -8.50 9.37
C ALA A 387 4.64 -9.04 8.38
N ILE A 388 5.74 -8.30 8.17
CA ILE A 388 6.88 -8.69 7.34
C ILE A 388 7.50 -9.98 7.87
N ALA A 389 7.80 -10.06 9.18
CA ALA A 389 8.38 -11.25 9.77
C ALA A 389 7.48 -12.48 9.62
N THR A 390 6.16 -12.32 9.84
CA THR A 390 5.19 -13.40 9.63
C THR A 390 5.21 -13.90 8.18
N SER A 391 5.28 -12.98 7.21
CA SER A 391 5.36 -13.34 5.78
C SER A 391 6.64 -14.10 5.43
N LEU A 392 7.80 -13.67 5.96
CA LEU A 392 9.07 -14.36 5.72
C LEU A 392 9.04 -15.81 6.22
N VAL A 393 8.39 -16.06 7.36
CA VAL A 393 8.17 -17.41 7.89
C VAL A 393 7.27 -18.24 6.95
N GLU A 394 6.12 -17.69 6.54
CA GLU A 394 5.15 -18.39 5.67
C GLU A 394 5.76 -18.82 4.33
N HIS A 395 6.66 -18.02 3.77
CA HIS A 395 7.31 -18.30 2.49
C HIS A 395 8.63 -19.09 2.63
N GLY A 396 9.00 -19.52 3.84
CA GLY A 396 10.20 -20.32 4.07
C GLY A 396 11.51 -19.55 3.95
N TYR A 397 11.48 -18.21 4.02
CA TYR A 397 12.65 -17.33 3.97
C TYR A 397 13.24 -17.05 5.36
N PHE A 398 13.18 -18.03 6.26
CA PHE A 398 13.65 -17.88 7.65
C PHE A 398 15.15 -17.60 7.77
N HIS A 399 15.96 -17.96 6.78
CA HIS A 399 17.38 -17.59 6.75
C HIS A 399 17.58 -16.07 6.70
N LEU A 400 16.66 -15.33 6.07
CA LEU A 400 16.68 -13.86 6.09
C LEU A 400 16.32 -13.30 7.46
N LEU A 401 15.70 -14.10 8.34
CA LEU A 401 15.41 -13.70 9.72
C LEU A 401 16.67 -13.67 10.59
N GLN A 402 17.78 -14.28 10.18
CA GLN A 402 19.03 -14.30 10.97
C GLN A 402 19.77 -12.97 10.94
N ASN A 403 19.65 -12.22 9.85
CA ASN A 403 20.24 -10.89 9.70
C ASN A 403 19.37 -9.78 10.33
N MET A 404 18.42 -10.15 11.20
CA MET A 404 17.32 -9.30 11.71
C MET A 404 17.44 -8.93 13.19
N ASP A 405 18.66 -8.67 13.67
CA ASP A 405 18.84 -8.15 15.03
C ASP A 405 17.99 -6.89 15.29
N SER A 406 17.53 -6.20 14.23
CA SER A 406 16.69 -4.99 14.26
C SER A 406 15.17 -5.20 14.25
N LEU A 407 14.63 -6.34 13.77
CA LEU A 407 13.25 -6.36 13.26
C LEU A 407 12.21 -6.83 14.28
N LEU A 408 12.50 -7.92 15.00
CA LEU A 408 11.65 -8.46 16.08
C LEU A 408 12.30 -8.33 17.47
N PHE A 409 13.61 -8.11 17.51
CA PHE A 409 14.43 -8.21 18.71
C PHE A 409 15.14 -6.89 19.05
N ARG A 410 14.67 -5.76 18.50
CA ARG A 410 15.26 -4.44 18.76
C ARG A 410 15.28 -4.07 20.24
N GLU A 411 14.27 -4.52 20.98
CA GLU A 411 14.14 -4.33 22.43
C GLU A 411 14.60 -5.58 23.22
N ALA A 412 15.21 -6.57 22.55
CA ALA A 412 15.69 -7.78 23.19
C ALA A 412 16.87 -7.48 24.11
N ARG A 413 16.79 -8.05 25.31
CA ARG A 413 17.87 -8.06 26.30
C ARG A 413 18.65 -9.37 26.25
N TRP A 414 17.98 -10.45 25.80
CA TRP A 414 18.57 -11.77 25.62
C TRP A 414 19.02 -11.98 24.18
N LYS A 415 20.21 -12.56 24.02
CA LYS A 415 20.65 -13.19 22.78
C LYS A 415 19.83 -14.46 22.57
N VAL A 416 19.15 -14.59 21.43
CA VAL A 416 18.25 -15.72 21.16
C VAL A 416 18.87 -16.63 20.09
N CYS A 417 19.02 -17.91 20.42
CA CYS A 417 19.51 -18.95 19.54
C CYS A 417 18.38 -19.89 19.17
N PHE A 418 18.30 -20.28 17.90
CA PHE A 418 17.27 -21.19 17.41
C PHE A 418 17.91 -22.47 16.90
N SER A 419 17.28 -23.62 17.18
CA SER A 419 17.63 -24.87 16.49
C SER A 419 17.10 -24.87 15.06
N ASP A 420 17.68 -25.72 14.21
CA ASP A 420 17.17 -25.99 12.87
C ASP A 420 15.76 -26.60 12.87
N ASP A 421 15.47 -27.45 13.86
CA ASP A 421 14.18 -28.12 13.98
C ASP A 421 13.05 -27.11 14.25
N PHE A 422 13.33 -26.06 15.03
CA PHE A 422 12.40 -24.97 15.28
C PHE A 422 11.92 -24.31 13.97
N TRP A 423 12.85 -23.93 13.09
CA TRP A 423 12.49 -23.25 11.83
C TRP A 423 11.73 -24.19 10.89
N LYS A 424 12.11 -25.47 10.85
CA LYS A 424 11.38 -26.49 10.08
C LYS A 424 9.96 -26.67 10.60
N SER A 425 9.77 -26.72 11.92
CA SER A 425 8.45 -26.85 12.54
C SER A 425 7.61 -25.60 12.33
N LEU A 426 8.19 -24.41 12.49
CA LEU A 426 7.51 -23.14 12.26
C LEU A 426 7.05 -22.99 10.81
N ALA A 427 7.89 -23.36 9.84
CA ALA A 427 7.53 -23.34 8.41
C ALA A 427 6.41 -24.36 8.05
N LYS A 428 6.27 -25.46 8.81
CA LYS A 428 5.16 -26.42 8.63
C LYS A 428 3.82 -25.88 9.12
N ILE A 429 3.81 -24.89 10.01
CA ILE A 429 2.59 -24.29 10.55
C ILE A 429 1.97 -23.37 9.50
N LYS A 430 0.92 -23.85 8.84
CA LYS A 430 0.19 -23.10 7.79
C LYS A 430 -0.73 -21.99 8.32
N ARG A 431 -1.03 -21.96 9.62
CA ARG A 431 -1.96 -20.98 10.21
C ARG A 431 -1.23 -19.70 10.61
N THR A 432 -1.58 -18.59 9.98
CA THR A 432 -0.92 -17.29 10.16
C THR A 432 -1.07 -16.74 11.58
N GLU A 433 -2.18 -17.07 12.25
CA GLU A 433 -2.50 -16.65 13.61
C GLU A 433 -1.52 -17.27 14.61
N ILE A 434 -1.19 -18.55 14.43
CA ILE A 434 -0.24 -19.27 15.29
C ILE A 434 1.16 -18.68 15.10
N ASN A 435 1.57 -18.43 13.86
CA ASN A 435 2.88 -17.82 13.59
C ASN A 435 3.00 -16.43 14.24
N LYS A 436 1.94 -15.63 14.22
CA LYS A 436 1.89 -14.34 14.92
C LYS A 436 1.99 -14.50 16.45
N GLU A 437 1.33 -15.49 17.03
CA GLU A 437 1.41 -15.78 18.47
C GLU A 437 2.82 -16.21 18.88
N VAL A 438 3.44 -17.10 18.11
CA VAL A 438 4.83 -17.53 18.32
C VAL A 438 5.78 -16.34 18.30
N LEU A 439 5.71 -15.50 17.26
CA LEU A 439 6.62 -14.36 17.11
C LEU A 439 6.45 -13.34 18.26
N ARG A 440 5.21 -13.07 18.69
CA ARG A 440 4.94 -12.22 19.87
C ARG A 440 5.48 -12.81 21.16
N LEU A 441 5.40 -14.14 21.31
CA LEU A 441 5.94 -14.84 22.47
C LEU A 441 7.47 -14.75 22.49
N LEU A 442 8.13 -14.93 21.34
CA LEU A 442 9.58 -14.77 21.20
C LEU A 442 10.03 -13.35 21.52
N GLU A 443 9.32 -12.33 21.01
CA GLU A 443 9.60 -10.92 21.34
C GLU A 443 9.53 -10.70 22.86
N LYS A 444 8.46 -11.16 23.53
CA LYS A 444 8.34 -11.08 24.99
C LYS A 444 9.49 -11.79 25.71
N LEU A 445 9.78 -13.04 25.35
CA LEU A 445 10.84 -13.82 26.00
C LEU A 445 12.22 -13.17 25.84
N SER A 446 12.50 -12.65 24.65
CA SER A 446 13.76 -11.96 24.35
C SER A 446 13.93 -10.65 25.13
N SER A 447 12.84 -9.95 25.45
CA SER A 447 12.85 -8.74 26.27
C SER A 447 13.12 -9.00 27.76
N GLY A 448 13.12 -10.27 28.19
CA GLY A 448 13.28 -10.67 29.58
C GLY A 448 11.97 -10.94 30.32
N TRP A 449 10.82 -10.86 29.64
CA TRP A 449 9.54 -11.21 30.25
C TRP A 449 9.46 -12.71 30.53
N ARG A 450 8.92 -13.07 31.71
CA ARG A 450 8.62 -14.44 32.11
C ARG A 450 7.20 -14.48 32.70
N SER A 451 6.44 -15.52 32.39
CA SER A 451 5.12 -15.73 33.01
C SER A 451 5.26 -16.19 34.46
N PRO A 452 4.41 -15.71 35.38
CA PRO A 452 4.35 -16.21 36.76
C PRO A 452 3.84 -17.65 36.86
N ASN A 453 3.07 -18.15 35.87
CA ASN A 453 2.49 -19.50 35.85
C ASN A 453 3.13 -20.38 34.76
N ASN A 454 4.44 -20.66 34.85
CA ASN A 454 5.05 -21.68 34.00
C ASN A 454 4.60 -23.07 34.47
N GLU A 455 3.73 -23.72 33.69
CA GLU A 455 3.44 -25.15 33.86
C GLU A 455 4.73 -25.92 33.58
N LYS A 456 5.34 -26.49 34.63
CA LYS A 456 6.39 -27.51 34.47
C LYS A 456 5.78 -28.71 33.72
N ILE A 457 6.58 -29.35 32.86
CA ILE A 457 6.16 -30.48 32.02
C ILE A 457 5.37 -31.50 32.87
N PRO A 458 4.08 -31.77 32.58
CA PRO A 458 3.21 -32.48 33.52
C PRO A 458 3.55 -33.96 33.74
N ASN A 459 4.48 -34.56 32.99
CA ASN A 459 4.87 -35.96 33.19
C ASN A 459 6.34 -36.21 32.79
N ALA A 460 7.14 -36.48 33.82
CA ALA A 460 8.39 -37.24 33.83
C ALA A 460 9.54 -36.77 32.90
N ILE A 461 10.50 -36.04 33.50
CA ILE A 461 11.86 -36.59 33.61
C ILE A 461 12.46 -36.31 35.00
N THR A 462 12.85 -37.36 35.70
CA THR A 462 13.65 -37.29 36.94
C THR A 462 15.12 -37.18 36.55
N GLY A 463 15.55 -35.99 36.17
CA GLY A 463 16.92 -35.69 35.77
C GLY A 463 17.38 -34.33 36.29
N THR A 464 18.67 -34.17 36.54
CA THR A 464 19.32 -32.94 37.06
C THR A 464 19.08 -31.70 36.17
N CYS A 465 18.73 -31.93 34.89
CA CYS A 465 18.49 -30.93 33.86
C CYS A 465 17.01 -30.50 33.74
N SER A 466 16.08 -31.18 34.43
CA SER A 466 14.63 -30.91 34.37
C SER A 466 14.24 -29.48 34.77
N GLU A 467 15.08 -28.80 35.54
CA GLU A 467 14.86 -27.42 36.01
C GLU A 467 15.18 -26.34 34.96
N LEU A 468 15.96 -26.68 33.92
CA LEU A 468 16.32 -25.74 32.84
C LEU A 468 15.29 -25.70 31.72
N PHE A 469 14.44 -26.72 31.62
CA PHE A 469 13.39 -26.80 30.60
C PHE A 469 12.24 -25.87 30.93
N GLN A 470 11.99 -24.92 30.03
CA GLN A 470 10.83 -24.06 30.11
C GLN A 470 9.93 -24.26 28.89
N GLN A 471 8.63 -24.23 29.16
CA GLN A 471 7.59 -24.45 28.18
C GLN A 471 6.57 -23.32 28.24
N TYR A 472 6.21 -22.79 27.07
CA TYR A 472 5.11 -21.84 26.93
C TYR A 472 4.06 -22.37 25.99
N LYS A 473 2.80 -22.32 26.45
CA LYS A 473 1.65 -22.58 25.58
C LYS A 473 1.57 -21.48 24.54
N VAL A 474 1.71 -21.85 23.27
CA VAL A 474 1.46 -20.94 22.14
C VAL A 474 -0.05 -20.86 21.94
N ASN A 475 -0.70 -22.03 21.83
CA ASN A 475 -2.15 -22.19 21.79
C ASN A 475 -2.57 -23.48 22.50
N GLY A 476 -3.84 -23.88 22.43
CA GLY A 476 -4.33 -25.10 23.08
C GLY A 476 -3.72 -26.42 22.59
N LEU A 477 -2.90 -26.41 21.53
CA LEU A 477 -2.38 -27.62 20.87
C LEU A 477 -0.85 -27.66 20.75
N LEU A 478 -0.17 -26.50 20.74
CA LEU A 478 1.27 -26.36 20.50
C LEU A 478 1.97 -25.66 21.66
N ASP A 479 3.15 -26.18 21.97
CA ASP A 479 4.00 -25.71 23.05
C ASP A 479 5.37 -25.29 22.48
N LEU A 480 5.84 -24.11 22.87
CA LEU A 480 7.19 -23.61 22.59
C LEU A 480 8.13 -24.10 23.69
N VAL A 481 9.19 -24.81 23.30
CA VAL A 481 10.19 -25.35 24.22
C VAL A 481 11.50 -24.58 24.09
N TRP A 482 12.03 -24.11 25.22
CA TRP A 482 13.28 -23.35 25.27
C TRP A 482 14.05 -23.61 26.58
N THR A 483 15.34 -23.29 26.58
CA THR A 483 16.23 -23.37 27.75
C THR A 483 17.13 -22.14 27.84
N THR A 484 17.61 -21.83 29.05
CA THR A 484 18.75 -20.92 29.24
C THR A 484 20.03 -21.70 28.99
N ASP A 485 20.90 -21.18 28.13
CA ASP A 485 22.16 -21.80 27.74
C ASP A 485 23.33 -20.80 27.85
N ILE A 486 24.58 -21.25 27.71
CA ILE A 486 25.77 -20.41 27.79
C ILE A 486 26.51 -20.42 26.47
N PHE A 487 26.76 -19.22 25.95
CA PHE A 487 27.53 -19.01 24.75
C PHE A 487 28.92 -18.46 25.08
N LYS A 488 29.98 -19.12 24.58
CA LYS A 488 31.37 -18.72 24.79
C LYS A 488 31.86 -17.91 23.58
N GLU A 489 32.17 -16.62 23.77
CA GLU A 489 32.63 -15.71 22.71
C GLU A 489 33.78 -14.84 23.23
N ASN A 490 34.92 -14.82 22.52
CA ASN A 490 36.09 -13.98 22.82
C ASN A 490 36.50 -13.97 24.32
N SER A 491 36.68 -15.17 24.89
CA SER A 491 37.06 -15.36 26.30
C SER A 491 36.00 -14.92 27.32
N ASN A 492 34.73 -14.76 26.95
CA ASN A 492 33.61 -14.51 27.87
C ASN A 492 32.46 -15.53 27.66
N CYS A 493 31.83 -15.96 28.74
CA CYS A 493 30.64 -16.83 28.75
C CYS A 493 29.40 -15.95 28.99
N THR A 494 28.46 -15.89 28.05
CA THR A 494 27.22 -15.08 28.18
C THR A 494 25.99 -15.98 28.17
N GLN A 495 25.00 -15.71 29.03
CA GLN A 495 23.72 -16.43 28.96
C GLN A 495 22.96 -16.08 27.67
N VAL A 496 22.39 -17.10 27.06
CA VAL A 496 21.56 -16.99 25.85
C VAL A 496 20.26 -17.76 26.04
N LEU A 497 19.22 -17.33 25.33
CA LEU A 497 17.94 -18.03 25.29
C LEU A 497 17.94 -18.97 24.09
N LYS A 498 17.96 -20.28 24.33
CA LYS A 498 17.97 -21.29 23.27
C LYS A 498 16.57 -21.85 23.06
N VAL A 499 15.99 -21.54 21.91
CA VAL A 499 14.69 -22.04 21.47
C VAL A 499 14.91 -23.33 20.68
N TRP A 500 14.35 -24.41 21.18
CA TRP A 500 14.57 -25.74 20.61
C TRP A 500 13.56 -26.07 19.54
N ASP A 501 12.26 -26.00 19.80
CA ASP A 501 11.25 -26.37 18.81
C ASP A 501 9.83 -25.89 19.22
N ILE A 502 8.88 -25.94 18.29
CA ILE A 502 7.44 -25.76 18.52
C ILE A 502 6.73 -27.05 18.11
N LEU A 503 6.14 -27.73 19.08
CA LEU A 503 5.57 -29.05 18.85
C LEU A 503 4.35 -29.32 19.73
N PRO A 504 3.53 -30.33 19.37
CA PRO A 504 2.40 -30.74 20.19
C PRO A 504 2.85 -31.26 21.56
N ARG A 505 2.01 -31.07 22.58
CA ARG A 505 2.29 -31.50 23.96
C ARG A 505 2.69 -32.97 24.07
N SER A 506 2.14 -33.84 23.23
CA SER A 506 2.48 -35.27 23.19
C SER A 506 3.93 -35.58 22.80
N GLU A 507 4.60 -34.66 22.10
CA GLU A 507 5.97 -34.84 21.61
C GLU A 507 7.02 -34.14 22.50
N THR A 508 6.58 -33.26 23.42
CA THR A 508 7.47 -32.49 24.32
C THR A 508 8.34 -33.38 25.20
N SER A 509 7.79 -34.49 25.66
CA SER A 509 8.53 -35.49 26.46
C SER A 509 9.61 -36.22 25.66
N LYS A 510 9.43 -36.41 24.35
CA LYS A 510 10.44 -37.01 23.47
C LYS A 510 11.61 -36.05 23.25
N LEU A 511 11.29 -34.77 22.98
CA LEU A 511 12.32 -33.74 22.83
C LEU A 511 13.12 -33.56 24.13
N ALA A 512 12.44 -33.50 25.28
CA ALA A 512 13.09 -33.36 26.58
C ALA A 512 14.09 -34.52 26.85
N ARG A 513 13.75 -35.76 26.51
CA ARG A 513 14.68 -36.92 26.62
C ARG A 513 15.90 -36.79 25.70
N ARG A 514 15.72 -36.33 24.45
CA ARG A 514 16.84 -36.11 23.50
C ARG A 514 17.78 -35.00 24.01
N LEU A 515 17.20 -33.95 24.58
CA LEU A 515 17.94 -32.81 25.12
C LEU A 515 18.67 -33.15 26.41
N GLU A 516 18.16 -34.04 27.26
CA GLU A 516 18.91 -34.51 28.43
C GLU A 516 20.21 -35.23 28.05
N THR A 517 20.21 -36.02 26.98
CA THR A 517 21.43 -36.65 26.45
C THR A 517 22.44 -35.59 25.98
N LEU A 518 21.97 -34.51 25.34
CA LEU A 518 22.82 -33.41 24.86
C LEU A 518 23.35 -32.55 26.01
N LEU A 519 22.50 -32.25 27.00
CA LEU A 519 22.88 -31.49 28.19
C LEU A 519 23.74 -32.32 29.17
N GLY A 520 23.75 -33.64 29.04
CA GLY A 520 24.65 -34.53 29.79
C GLY A 520 26.13 -34.30 29.50
N ASN A 521 26.46 -33.61 28.40
CA ASN A 521 27.83 -33.23 28.04
C ASN A 521 28.30 -31.92 28.70
N TYR A 522 27.45 -31.24 29.48
CA TYR A 522 27.79 -29.96 30.11
C TYR A 522 28.63 -30.17 31.38
N THR A 523 29.57 -29.26 31.64
CA THR A 523 30.27 -29.23 32.92
C THR A 523 29.32 -28.82 34.04
N VAL A 524 29.64 -29.19 35.29
CA VAL A 524 28.88 -28.76 36.48
C VAL A 524 28.81 -27.22 36.56
N ASN A 525 29.87 -26.54 36.13
CA ASN A 525 29.95 -25.09 36.14
C ASN A 525 29.03 -24.46 35.08
N ASP A 526 29.00 -25.01 33.87
CA ASP A 526 28.07 -24.57 32.82
C ASP A 526 26.60 -24.80 33.27
N MET A 527 26.30 -25.93 33.89
CA MET A 527 24.97 -26.23 34.44
C MET A 527 24.54 -25.23 35.52
N ASN A 528 25.45 -24.88 36.44
CA ASN A 528 25.18 -23.90 37.50
C ASN A 528 24.95 -22.51 36.93
N ARG A 529 25.75 -22.09 35.95
CA ARG A 529 25.61 -20.80 35.27
C ARG A 529 24.31 -20.68 34.46
N CYS A 530 23.78 -21.76 33.89
CA CYS A 530 22.45 -21.76 33.25
C CYS A 530 21.30 -21.57 34.26
N LYS A 531 21.49 -21.95 35.52
CA LYS A 531 20.47 -21.83 36.59
C LYS A 531 20.42 -20.45 37.24
N VAL A 532 21.46 -19.63 37.08
CA VAL A 532 21.51 -18.29 37.66
C VAL A 532 20.43 -17.41 37.03
N LYS A 533 19.53 -16.89 37.85
CA LYS A 533 18.51 -15.91 37.45
C LYS A 533 18.89 -14.53 37.97
N CYS A 534 18.94 -13.56 37.07
CA CYS A 534 19.15 -12.16 37.43
C CYS A 534 17.91 -11.34 37.04
N ILE A 535 17.42 -10.50 37.93
CA ILE A 535 16.21 -9.70 37.74
C ILE A 535 16.56 -8.22 37.82
N GLU A 536 16.22 -7.46 36.79
CA GLU A 536 16.27 -6.00 36.77
C GLU A 536 14.84 -5.46 36.69
N GLY A 537 14.32 -4.95 37.80
CA GLY A 537 12.91 -4.57 37.92
C GLY A 537 11.98 -5.77 37.85
N ASN A 538 11.20 -5.88 36.77
CA ASN A 538 10.26 -6.99 36.51
C ASN A 538 10.73 -7.93 35.38
N LEU A 539 11.95 -7.75 34.87
CA LEU A 539 12.47 -8.48 33.72
C LEU A 539 13.70 -9.30 34.11
N GLU A 540 13.81 -10.51 33.58
CA GLU A 540 15.00 -11.33 33.70
C GLU A 540 16.06 -10.84 32.71
N VAL A 541 17.32 -10.72 33.12
CA VAL A 541 18.44 -10.23 32.28
C VAL A 541 19.57 -11.26 32.22
N PRO A 542 20.29 -11.38 31.09
CA PRO A 542 21.39 -12.34 30.97
C PRO A 542 22.63 -11.88 31.73
N MET A 543 23.36 -12.84 32.27
CA MET A 543 24.66 -12.64 32.93
C MET A 543 25.83 -12.96 32.00
N ARG A 544 26.96 -12.27 32.19
CA ARG A 544 28.24 -12.57 31.53
C ARG A 544 29.34 -12.87 32.55
N TRP A 545 30.14 -13.89 32.27
CA TRP A 545 31.30 -14.28 33.07
C TRP A 545 32.59 -14.27 32.22
N PRO A 546 33.75 -13.93 32.80
CA PRO A 546 35.04 -14.11 32.14
C PRO A 546 35.36 -15.61 31.99
N GLY A 547 35.84 -16.00 30.81
CA GLY A 547 36.04 -17.38 30.36
C GLY A 547 37.24 -18.09 30.98
N ASN A 548 38.08 -17.40 31.75
CA ASN A 548 39.23 -17.96 32.45
C ASN A 548 39.01 -17.91 33.97
N MET A 549 38.22 -18.85 34.50
CA MET A 549 38.33 -19.29 35.89
C MET A 549 38.37 -20.81 35.85
N ASN A 550 39.48 -21.38 36.31
CA ASN A 550 39.87 -22.78 36.14
C ASN A 550 38.75 -23.77 36.45
N ASP A 551 38.62 -24.76 35.56
CA ASP A 551 37.88 -26.02 35.69
C ASP A 551 38.52 -26.95 36.75
N THR A 552 39.04 -26.39 37.85
CA THR A 552 39.64 -27.14 38.94
C THR A 552 38.56 -27.56 39.92
N GLY A 553 37.82 -28.63 39.60
CA GLY A 553 37.26 -29.65 40.52
C GLY A 553 36.74 -29.28 41.92
N LYS A 554 36.45 -28.01 42.21
CA LYS A 554 35.94 -27.54 43.49
C LYS A 554 34.54 -26.97 43.25
N SER A 555 33.59 -27.56 43.96
CA SER A 555 32.23 -27.05 44.15
C SER A 555 32.29 -25.60 44.65
N LEU A 556 32.19 -24.64 43.73
CA LEU A 556 31.98 -23.24 44.07
C LEU A 556 30.50 -23.09 44.47
N LEU A 557 30.26 -22.68 45.71
CA LEU A 557 28.93 -22.35 46.23
C LEU A 557 28.36 -21.13 45.49
N LEU A 558 27.03 -21.05 45.41
CA LEU A 558 26.31 -19.87 44.94
C LEU A 558 26.75 -18.62 45.73
N GLY A 559 27.65 -17.81 45.17
CA GLY A 559 28.10 -16.56 45.79
C GLY A 559 29.38 -15.92 45.24
N ASP A 560 30.31 -16.69 44.65
CA ASP A 560 31.70 -16.22 44.46
C ASP A 560 32.15 -15.99 42.98
N ASP A 561 31.24 -15.88 42.01
CA ASP A 561 31.60 -15.57 40.61
C ASP A 561 31.23 -14.10 40.29
N PRO A 562 32.18 -13.18 40.00
CA PRO A 562 31.89 -11.78 39.69
C PRO A 562 31.35 -11.70 38.25
N GLY A 563 30.10 -12.13 38.06
CA GLY A 563 29.38 -11.98 36.80
C GLY A 563 29.03 -10.51 36.57
N GLU A 564 29.31 -10.01 35.37
CA GLU A 564 28.92 -8.66 34.96
C GLU A 564 27.48 -8.69 34.44
N LEU A 565 26.65 -7.76 34.92
CA LEU A 565 25.26 -7.63 34.53
C LEU A 565 25.18 -6.90 33.18
N LEU A 566 24.57 -7.54 32.19
CA LEU A 566 24.41 -6.97 30.86
C LEU A 566 23.13 -6.14 30.81
N SER A 567 23.22 -4.88 31.23
CA SER A 567 22.10 -3.92 31.21
C SER A 567 21.85 -3.30 29.82
N ARG A 568 22.73 -3.54 28.84
CA ARG A 568 22.59 -3.08 27.44
C ARG A 568 21.95 -4.16 26.56
N SER A 569 21.15 -3.76 25.57
CA SER A 569 20.56 -4.67 24.58
C SER A 569 21.66 -5.45 23.84
N ILE A 570 21.61 -6.78 23.92
CA ILE A 570 22.49 -7.71 23.18
C ILE A 570 21.56 -8.52 22.27
N ALA A 571 21.00 -7.85 21.27
CA ALA A 571 20.28 -8.53 20.21
C ALA A 571 21.31 -9.13 19.25
N SER A 572 21.42 -10.46 19.22
CA SER A 572 22.04 -11.17 18.10
C SER A 572 21.34 -12.51 17.89
N LEU A 573 20.88 -12.77 16.67
CA LEU A 573 20.28 -14.03 16.25
C LEU A 573 21.33 -14.95 15.65
N ARG A 574 21.40 -16.22 16.09
CA ARG A 574 22.23 -17.25 15.43
C ARG A 574 21.49 -18.57 15.34
N ILE A 575 21.67 -19.26 14.21
CA ILE A 575 21.38 -20.69 14.10
C ILE A 575 22.51 -21.44 14.81
N TRP A 576 22.13 -22.46 15.57
CA TRP A 576 23.06 -23.41 16.14
C TRP A 576 23.13 -24.63 15.23
N ASP A 577 24.26 -24.85 14.57
CA ASP A 577 24.55 -26.10 13.88
C ASP A 577 24.95 -27.16 14.93
N GLU A 578 24.36 -28.36 14.86
CA GLU A 578 24.69 -29.50 15.76
C GLU A 578 26.15 -29.98 15.62
N SER A 579 26.98 -29.35 14.77
CA SER A 579 28.37 -29.72 14.47
C SER A 579 29.45 -28.91 15.19
N ASP A 580 29.09 -27.90 16.00
CA ASP A 580 30.04 -27.08 16.79
C ASP A 580 30.16 -27.54 18.26
#